data_AF-A0A2V7E9I5-F1
#
_entry.id   AF-A0A2V7E9I5-F1
#
_cell.length_a   1.000
_cell.length_b   1.000
_cell.length_c   1.000
_cell.angle_alpha   90.00
_cell.angle_beta   90.00
_cell.angle_gamma   90.00
#
_symmetry.space_group_name_H-M   'P 1'
#
loop_
_entity.id
_entity.type
_entity.pdbx_description
1 polymer ?
#
loop_
_entity_poly.entity_id
_entity_poly.type
_entity_poly.pdbx_seq_one_letter_code
_entity_poly.pdbx_strand_id
1 'polypeptide(L)'
;MARAIAHAFDAAQVPSTCYARRMSDFTAVAEPPLERIVDAIRDRISPELILLFGSRATGGAREDSDYDLMVVLRDGSDLERGRRDAYDALHAIGVGADVLVRSVSDYQRRQADPGFLDWLVSREGVLLHSSGAVPQRSPGPARVREGSREGLRAWIERAEEDYRTAELSMAATDPGPGAICFHAHACAEKLLKALIVRRGRHPPRTHLLPKLLPLQGPSVRADKALIAACALLEGLYPSSRYPEEPLPTLDQARRAFESATLVRDLLLPLVSAI
;
A
#
# COMPACT_ATOMS: atom_id res chain seq x y z
N MET A 1 35.34 -55.94 34.58
CA MET A 1 35.32 -54.46 34.46
C MET A 1 34.59 -54.12 33.15
N ALA A 2 33.27 -54.22 33.07
CA ALA A 2 32.26 -53.31 33.62
C ALA A 2 32.37 -51.86 33.12
N ARG A 3 31.93 -51.59 31.89
CA ARG A 3 30.78 -50.70 31.64
C ARG A 3 30.37 -50.77 30.16
N ALA A 4 29.27 -51.48 29.93
CA ALA A 4 28.43 -51.35 28.75
C ALA A 4 27.49 -50.15 28.95
N ILE A 5 27.24 -49.38 27.89
CA ILE A 5 26.03 -48.56 27.79
C ILE A 5 25.45 -48.84 26.40
N ALA A 6 24.39 -49.64 26.41
CA ALA A 6 23.45 -49.80 25.31
C ALA A 6 22.34 -48.77 25.47
N HIS A 7 21.95 -48.11 24.38
CA HIS A 7 20.62 -47.53 24.18
C HIS A 7 20.40 -47.57 22.66
N ALA A 8 19.75 -48.60 22.12
CA ALA A 8 18.29 -48.70 22.00
C ALA A 8 17.69 -47.47 21.30
N PHE A 9 17.54 -47.57 19.97
CA PHE A 9 16.68 -46.72 19.18
C PHE A 9 15.22 -47.04 19.56
N ASP A 10 14.58 -46.14 20.29
CA ASP A 10 13.15 -46.22 20.58
C ASP A 10 12.43 -45.14 19.75
N ALA A 11 11.66 -45.58 18.77
CA ALA A 11 10.87 -44.76 17.88
C ALA A 11 9.49 -44.49 18.51
N ALA A 12 9.45 -43.66 19.55
CA ALA A 12 8.22 -43.07 20.06
C ALA A 12 8.52 -41.94 21.04
N GLN A 13 8.67 -40.70 20.55
CA GLN A 13 8.52 -39.51 21.40
C GLN A 13 8.18 -38.29 20.53
N VAL A 14 6.89 -37.98 20.48
CA VAL A 14 6.36 -36.67 20.10
C VAL A 14 6.29 -35.86 21.39
N PRO A 15 7.01 -34.73 21.53
CA PRO A 15 6.66 -33.73 22.51
C PRO A 15 5.87 -32.64 21.82
N SER A 16 4.54 -32.73 21.97
CA SER A 16 3.69 -31.56 22.02
C SER A 16 4.15 -30.65 23.16
N THR A 17 3.81 -29.35 23.06
CA THR A 17 3.85 -28.32 24.11
C THR A 17 5.17 -27.57 24.34
N CYS A 18 5.33 -26.45 23.62
CA CYS A 18 6.10 -25.29 24.12
C CYS A 18 5.50 -23.91 23.77
N TYR A 19 4.26 -23.82 23.30
CA TYR A 19 3.48 -22.57 23.25
C TYR A 19 2.26 -22.65 24.17
N ALA A 20 2.50 -22.66 25.48
CA ALA A 20 1.45 -22.50 26.48
C ALA A 20 2.01 -21.80 27.74
N ARG A 21 2.22 -20.48 27.65
CA ARG A 21 2.40 -19.52 28.77
C ARG A 21 2.57 -18.13 28.14
N ARG A 22 1.78 -17.08 28.38
CA ARG A 22 0.55 -16.82 29.14
C ARG A 22 -0.34 -15.97 28.22
N MET A 23 -1.53 -16.44 27.93
CA MET A 23 -2.65 -15.57 27.54
C MET A 23 -3.39 -15.22 28.84
N SER A 24 -3.12 -14.05 29.42
CA SER A 24 -3.98 -13.34 30.36
C SER A 24 -3.38 -11.96 30.60
N ASP A 25 -4.21 -10.93 30.44
CA ASP A 25 -3.97 -9.52 30.77
C ASP A 25 -3.38 -8.62 29.66
N PHE A 26 -3.80 -8.85 28.41
CA PHE A 26 -4.16 -7.70 27.58
C PHE A 26 -5.67 -7.57 27.66
N THR A 27 -6.14 -6.51 28.31
CA THR A 27 -7.53 -6.08 28.20
C THR A 27 -7.79 -5.89 26.71
N ALA A 28 -8.63 -6.75 26.12
CA ALA A 28 -9.22 -6.47 24.82
C ALA A 28 -9.87 -5.09 24.94
N VAL A 29 -9.24 -4.08 24.34
CA VAL A 29 -9.83 -2.74 24.30
C VAL A 29 -11.07 -2.92 23.44
N ALA A 30 -12.24 -2.88 24.08
CA ALA A 30 -13.49 -2.98 23.36
C ALA A 30 -13.47 -1.93 22.25
N GLU A 31 -13.61 -2.38 21.00
CA GLU A 31 -13.56 -1.50 19.83
C GLU A 31 -14.57 -0.37 20.04
N PRO A 32 -14.15 0.90 19.91
CA PRO A 32 -15.08 2.00 20.06
C PRO A 32 -16.15 1.87 18.98
N PRO A 33 -17.44 2.05 19.33
CA PRO A 33 -18.50 2.10 18.33
C PRO A 33 -18.15 3.12 17.25
N LEU A 34 -18.48 2.82 15.99
CA LEU A 34 -18.17 3.72 14.86
C LEU A 34 -18.80 5.10 15.05
N GLU A 35 -19.93 5.18 15.76
CA GLU A 35 -20.59 6.42 16.16
C GLU A 35 -19.66 7.31 16.98
N ARG A 36 -18.88 6.73 17.91
CA ARG A 36 -17.95 7.46 18.77
C ARG A 36 -16.78 8.06 17.98
N ILE A 37 -16.34 7.36 16.93
CA ILE A 37 -15.33 7.86 15.98
C ILE A 37 -15.89 9.06 15.20
N VAL A 38 -17.11 8.93 14.68
CA VAL A 38 -17.79 9.99 13.93
C VAL A 38 -18.01 11.23 14.81
N ASP A 39 -18.50 11.05 16.02
CA ASP A 39 -18.78 12.15 16.95
C ASP A 39 -17.50 12.89 17.34
N ALA A 40 -16.42 12.17 17.68
CA ALA A 40 -15.13 12.78 18.01
C ALA A 40 -14.60 13.66 16.86
N ILE A 41 -14.73 13.20 15.62
CA ILE A 41 -14.34 13.98 14.43
C ILE A 41 -15.25 15.21 14.28
N ARG A 42 -16.57 15.04 14.38
CA ARG A 42 -17.55 16.12 14.18
C ARG A 42 -17.48 17.22 15.23
N ASP A 43 -17.02 16.91 16.44
CA ASP A 43 -16.83 17.89 17.51
C ASP A 43 -15.69 18.88 17.21
N ARG A 44 -14.75 18.52 16.33
CA ARG A 44 -13.60 19.36 15.98
C ARG A 44 -13.63 19.91 14.56
N ILE A 45 -14.21 19.17 13.63
CA ILE A 45 -14.27 19.54 12.22
C ILE A 45 -15.69 19.31 11.66
N SER A 46 -16.02 20.01 10.59
CA SER A 46 -17.34 19.92 9.93
C SER A 46 -17.24 19.14 8.61
N PRO A 47 -17.22 17.80 8.65
CA PRO A 47 -17.07 16.99 7.45
C PRO A 47 -18.35 16.93 6.62
N GLU A 48 -18.17 16.96 5.30
CA GLU A 48 -19.22 16.68 4.32
C GLU A 48 -19.47 15.18 4.19
N LEU A 49 -18.40 14.37 4.34
CA LEU A 49 -18.43 12.92 4.21
C LEU A 49 -17.35 12.28 5.10
N ILE A 50 -17.66 11.16 5.75
CA ILE A 50 -16.67 10.26 6.36
C ILE A 50 -16.91 8.85 5.82
N LEU A 51 -15.88 8.26 5.23
CA LEU A 51 -15.89 6.88 4.75
C LEU A 51 -14.83 6.06 5.48
N LEU A 52 -15.20 4.88 5.95
CA LEU A 52 -14.28 3.85 6.42
C LEU A 52 -13.86 2.96 5.25
N PHE A 53 -12.57 2.67 5.14
CA PHE A 53 -12.05 1.69 4.18
C PHE A 53 -11.06 0.73 4.85
N GLY A 54 -10.38 -0.09 4.06
CA GLY A 54 -9.36 -1.00 4.57
C GLY A 54 -9.90 -2.26 5.25
N SER A 55 -9.11 -2.83 6.16
CA SER A 55 -9.40 -4.13 6.78
C SER A 55 -10.65 -4.08 7.66
N ARG A 56 -10.88 -2.95 8.35
CA ARG A 56 -12.06 -2.75 9.21
C ARG A 56 -13.35 -2.57 8.43
N ALA A 57 -13.30 -2.00 7.22
CA ALA A 57 -14.47 -1.94 6.33
C ALA A 57 -14.86 -3.31 5.76
N THR A 58 -13.90 -4.21 5.57
CA THR A 58 -14.09 -5.49 4.87
C THR A 58 -14.28 -6.68 5.81
N GLY A 59 -14.24 -6.48 7.13
CA GLY A 59 -14.35 -7.53 8.15
C GLY A 59 -13.10 -8.41 8.29
N GLY A 60 -11.99 -8.04 7.64
CA GLY A 60 -10.70 -8.74 7.68
C GLY A 60 -9.70 -8.15 8.68
N ALA A 61 -10.16 -7.27 9.57
CA ALA A 61 -9.31 -6.62 10.56
C ALA A 61 -8.80 -7.60 11.63
N ARG A 62 -7.56 -7.35 12.06
CA ARG A 62 -7.01 -7.90 13.30
C ARG A 62 -7.26 -6.91 14.44
N GLU A 63 -7.13 -7.36 15.68
CA GLU A 63 -7.35 -6.54 16.89
C GLU A 63 -6.49 -5.26 16.88
N ASP A 64 -5.27 -5.34 16.34
CA ASP A 64 -4.29 -4.26 16.22
C ASP A 64 -4.43 -3.42 14.93
N SER A 65 -5.44 -3.67 14.10
CA SER A 65 -5.61 -2.91 12.85
C SER A 65 -6.05 -1.48 13.13
N ASP A 66 -5.36 -0.52 12.53
CA ASP A 66 -5.79 0.88 12.53
C ASP A 66 -7.10 1.07 11.73
N TYR A 67 -7.80 2.16 11.99
CA TYR A 67 -8.95 2.59 11.18
C TYR A 67 -8.48 3.42 9.99
N ASP A 68 -8.76 2.97 8.77
CA ASP A 68 -8.52 3.78 7.57
C ASP A 68 -9.73 4.67 7.25
N LEU A 69 -9.61 5.98 7.43
CA LEU A 69 -10.70 6.93 7.24
C LEU A 69 -10.42 7.91 6.10
N MET A 70 -11.43 8.15 5.27
CA MET A 70 -11.43 9.26 4.32
C MET A 70 -12.43 10.31 4.78
N VAL A 71 -11.93 11.51 5.06
CA VAL A 71 -12.72 12.66 5.50
C VAL A 71 -12.75 13.71 4.40
N VAL A 72 -13.95 14.05 3.93
CA VAL A 72 -14.14 15.07 2.90
C VAL A 72 -14.64 16.36 3.54
N LEU A 73 -13.93 17.46 3.29
CA LEU A 73 -14.22 18.79 3.78
C LEU A 73 -14.65 19.71 2.63
N ARG A 74 -15.35 20.80 2.97
CA ARG A 74 -15.70 21.86 2.00
C ARG A 74 -14.47 22.40 1.29
N ASP A 75 -14.64 22.77 0.02
CA ASP A 75 -13.61 23.52 -0.70
C ASP A 75 -13.26 24.82 0.04
N GLY A 76 -11.97 25.18 0.06
CA GLY A 76 -11.46 26.32 0.84
C GLY A 76 -11.15 26.03 2.31
N SER A 77 -11.47 24.83 2.82
CA SER A 77 -11.04 24.41 4.17
C SER A 77 -9.53 24.19 4.23
N ASP A 78 -8.93 24.42 5.41
CA ASP A 78 -7.54 24.06 5.71
C ASP A 78 -7.44 22.53 5.93
N LEU A 79 -7.09 21.80 4.85
CA LEU A 79 -7.06 20.33 4.87
C LEU A 79 -6.01 19.76 5.84
N GLU A 80 -4.88 20.45 6.01
CA GLU A 80 -3.82 20.00 6.90
C GLU A 80 -4.21 20.19 8.37
N ARG A 81 -4.86 21.31 8.70
CA ARG A 81 -5.47 21.48 10.01
C ARG A 81 -6.59 20.47 10.24
N GLY A 82 -7.48 20.28 9.27
CA GLY A 82 -8.56 19.31 9.37
C GLY A 82 -8.05 17.88 9.60
N ARG A 83 -6.93 17.52 8.96
CA ARG A 83 -6.24 16.25 9.20
C ARG A 83 -5.73 16.17 10.64
N ARG A 84 -4.98 17.16 11.11
CA ARG A 84 -4.47 17.19 12.50
C ARG A 84 -5.60 17.12 13.52
N ASP A 85 -6.65 17.90 13.35
CA ASP A 85 -7.79 17.95 14.27
C ASP A 85 -8.53 16.61 14.32
N ALA A 86 -8.69 15.92 13.18
CA ALA A 86 -9.24 14.57 13.13
C ALA A 86 -8.33 13.55 13.84
N TYR A 87 -7.02 13.57 13.56
CA TYR A 87 -6.05 12.70 14.25
C TYR A 87 -6.07 12.92 15.76
N ASP A 88 -6.04 14.16 16.23
CA ASP A 88 -6.05 14.50 17.65
C ASP A 88 -7.37 14.09 18.32
N ALA A 89 -8.50 14.22 17.62
CA ALA A 89 -9.80 13.75 18.11
C ALA A 89 -9.82 12.24 18.33
N LEU A 90 -9.31 11.47 17.36
CA LEU A 90 -9.26 10.01 17.43
C LEU A 90 -8.26 9.53 18.48
N HIS A 91 -7.10 10.17 18.57
CA HIS A 91 -6.11 9.88 19.61
C HIS A 91 -6.67 10.11 21.01
N ALA A 92 -7.44 11.19 21.23
CA ALA A 92 -8.05 11.50 22.52
C ALA A 92 -9.06 10.43 23.00
N ILE A 93 -9.62 9.63 22.10
CA ILE A 93 -10.50 8.51 22.43
C ILE A 93 -9.81 7.14 22.34
N GLY A 94 -8.47 7.11 22.17
CA GLY A 94 -7.68 5.89 22.11
C GLY A 94 -7.75 5.14 20.78
N VAL A 95 -8.13 5.80 19.69
CA VAL A 95 -8.25 5.21 18.35
C VAL A 95 -7.00 5.50 17.52
N GLY A 96 -6.30 4.44 17.10
CA GLY A 96 -5.31 4.49 16.03
C GLY A 96 -6.02 4.53 14.66
N ALA A 97 -5.73 5.55 13.85
CA ALA A 97 -6.37 5.72 12.55
C ALA A 97 -5.44 6.36 11.54
N ASP A 98 -5.52 5.90 10.30
CA ASP A 98 -4.96 6.56 9.13
C ASP A 98 -6.03 7.45 8.49
N VAL A 99 -5.87 8.78 8.58
CA VAL A 99 -6.86 9.76 8.12
C VAL A 99 -6.40 10.45 6.84
N LEU A 100 -7.11 10.17 5.75
CA LEU A 100 -6.99 10.88 4.48
C LEU A 100 -8.01 12.01 4.39
N VAL A 101 -7.53 13.25 4.30
CA VAL A 101 -8.41 14.41 4.12
C VAL A 101 -8.41 14.85 2.66
N ARG A 102 -9.60 15.21 2.17
CA ARG A 102 -9.84 15.71 0.81
C ARG A 102 -10.77 16.93 0.84
N SER A 103 -10.59 17.83 -0.12
CA SER A 103 -11.65 18.78 -0.46
C SER A 103 -12.76 18.08 -1.27
N VAL A 104 -13.95 18.66 -1.33
CA VAL A 104 -15.06 18.16 -2.16
C VAL A 104 -14.62 18.04 -3.62
N SER A 105 -14.00 19.08 -4.17
CA SER A 105 -13.54 19.10 -5.57
C SER A 105 -12.51 18.03 -5.88
N ASP A 106 -11.55 17.78 -4.99
CA ASP A 106 -10.55 16.73 -5.16
C ASP A 106 -11.16 15.34 -5.05
N TYR A 107 -12.02 15.12 -4.04
CA TYR A 107 -12.70 13.85 -3.86
C TYR A 107 -13.54 13.48 -5.10
N GLN A 108 -14.35 14.42 -5.60
CA GLN A 108 -15.21 14.22 -6.78
C GLN A 108 -14.40 13.96 -8.05
N ARG A 109 -13.28 14.67 -8.24
CA ARG A 109 -12.40 14.45 -9.39
C ARG A 109 -11.70 13.10 -9.32
N ARG A 110 -11.12 12.74 -8.17
CA ARG A 110 -10.29 11.54 -7.99
C ARG A 110 -11.11 10.25 -7.92
N GLN A 111 -12.34 10.28 -7.40
CA GLN A 111 -13.20 9.08 -7.39
C GLN A 111 -13.59 8.56 -8.79
N ALA A 112 -13.42 9.40 -9.82
CA ALA A 112 -13.66 9.05 -11.22
C ALA A 112 -12.45 8.40 -11.90
N ASP A 113 -11.28 8.38 -11.26
CA ASP A 113 -10.02 7.92 -11.85
C ASP A 113 -9.45 6.72 -11.07
N PRO A 114 -9.33 5.53 -11.69
CA PRO A 114 -8.87 4.32 -11.02
C PRO A 114 -7.42 4.38 -10.53
N GLY A 115 -6.64 5.39 -10.93
CA GLY A 115 -5.31 5.61 -10.39
C GLY A 115 -5.28 6.09 -8.94
N PHE A 116 -6.39 6.57 -8.40
CA PHE A 116 -6.49 7.04 -7.02
C PHE A 116 -7.22 6.07 -6.11
N LEU A 117 -6.85 6.09 -4.83
CA LEU A 117 -7.53 5.35 -3.77
C LEU A 117 -8.99 5.81 -3.61
N ASP A 118 -9.27 7.09 -3.85
CA ASP A 118 -10.60 7.69 -3.83
C ASP A 118 -11.60 6.93 -4.75
N TRP A 119 -11.12 6.35 -5.85
CA TRP A 119 -11.93 5.50 -6.73
C TRP A 119 -12.40 4.21 -6.04
N LEU A 120 -11.54 3.58 -5.25
CA LEU A 120 -11.85 2.36 -4.51
C LEU A 120 -12.78 2.69 -3.33
N VAL A 121 -12.42 3.70 -2.55
CA VAL A 121 -13.14 4.09 -1.32
C VAL A 121 -14.57 4.57 -1.62
N SER A 122 -14.78 5.30 -2.72
CA SER A 122 -16.13 5.70 -3.17
C SER A 122 -17.02 4.53 -3.59
N ARG A 123 -16.46 3.35 -3.89
CA ARG A 123 -17.20 2.16 -4.36
C ARG A 123 -17.38 1.11 -3.28
N GLU A 124 -16.37 0.92 -2.45
CA GLU A 124 -16.30 -0.19 -1.50
C GLU A 124 -16.24 0.28 -0.03
N GLY A 125 -16.05 1.57 0.21
CA GLY A 125 -16.00 2.12 1.57
C GLY A 125 -17.37 2.07 2.27
N VAL A 126 -17.33 1.96 3.59
CA VAL A 126 -18.52 2.03 4.46
C VAL A 126 -18.78 3.49 4.79
N LEU A 127 -19.98 3.99 4.47
CA LEU A 127 -20.40 5.34 4.82
C LEU A 127 -20.63 5.47 6.33
N LEU A 128 -19.84 6.30 6.99
CA LEU A 128 -19.99 6.58 8.42
C LEU A 128 -20.78 7.87 8.67
N HIS A 129 -20.58 8.90 7.83
CA HIS A 129 -21.25 10.19 7.97
C HIS A 129 -21.44 10.87 6.61
N SER A 130 -22.57 11.56 6.45
CA SER A 130 -22.83 12.45 5.31
C SER A 130 -23.63 13.67 5.77
N SER A 131 -23.27 14.84 5.27
CA SER A 131 -24.07 16.06 5.38
C SER A 131 -25.26 16.11 4.40
N GLY A 132 -25.28 15.21 3.40
CA GLY A 132 -26.17 15.26 2.25
C GLY A 132 -25.69 16.12 1.07
N ALA A 133 -24.66 16.96 1.24
CA ALA A 133 -24.16 17.84 0.17
C ALA A 133 -23.25 17.12 -0.84
N VAL A 134 -22.54 16.07 -0.39
CA VAL A 134 -21.61 15.28 -1.21
C VAL A 134 -22.04 13.83 -1.18
N PRO A 135 -22.38 13.21 -2.33
CA PRO A 135 -22.69 11.79 -2.38
C PRO A 135 -21.41 10.97 -2.19
N GLN A 136 -21.52 9.78 -1.59
CA GLN A 136 -20.40 8.84 -1.54
C GLN A 136 -19.89 8.53 -2.95
N ARG A 137 -20.79 8.33 -3.92
CA ARG A 137 -20.43 8.13 -5.32
C ARG A 137 -21.10 9.18 -6.19
N SER A 138 -20.29 10.00 -6.85
CA SER A 138 -20.78 10.97 -7.83
C SER A 138 -21.34 10.23 -9.06
N PRO A 139 -22.43 10.74 -9.67
CA PRO A 139 -22.89 10.25 -10.97
C PRO A 139 -21.74 10.32 -11.98
N GLY A 140 -21.61 9.28 -12.81
CA GLY A 140 -20.66 9.32 -13.93
C GLY A 140 -20.96 10.52 -14.84
N PRO A 141 -19.95 11.09 -15.52
CA PRO A 141 -20.18 12.22 -16.41
C PRO A 141 -21.21 11.82 -17.50
N ALA A 142 -22.16 12.73 -17.78
CA ALA A 142 -23.23 12.52 -18.77
C ALA A 142 -22.71 12.28 -20.21
N ARG A 143 -21.43 12.55 -20.46
CA ARG A 143 -20.70 12.20 -21.67
C ARG A 143 -19.42 11.49 -21.26
N VAL A 144 -19.09 10.39 -21.95
CA VAL A 144 -17.81 9.69 -21.81
C VAL A 144 -16.71 10.62 -22.31
N ARG A 145 -16.23 11.52 -21.46
CA ARG A 145 -14.92 12.14 -21.64
C ARG A 145 -13.91 11.04 -21.38
N GLU A 146 -12.86 11.01 -22.19
CA GLU A 146 -11.67 10.25 -21.87
C GLU A 146 -11.32 10.54 -20.40
N GLY A 147 -11.36 9.50 -19.55
CA GLY A 147 -11.27 9.67 -18.11
C GLY A 147 -10.03 10.48 -17.73
N SER A 148 -10.06 11.18 -16.60
CA SER A 148 -8.87 11.84 -16.08
C SER A 148 -7.70 10.85 -16.10
N ARG A 149 -6.57 11.25 -16.69
CA ARG A 149 -5.31 10.49 -16.68
C ARG A 149 -4.38 11.03 -15.60
N GLU A 150 -4.91 11.77 -14.63
CA GLU A 150 -4.15 12.34 -13.51
C GLU A 150 -3.52 11.21 -12.68
N GLY A 151 -4.30 10.19 -12.33
CA GLY A 151 -3.84 9.03 -11.58
C GLY A 151 -2.77 8.23 -12.33
N LEU A 152 -2.95 7.98 -13.64
CA LEU A 152 -1.93 7.33 -14.46
C LEU A 152 -0.61 8.11 -14.45
N ARG A 153 -0.67 9.43 -14.69
CA ARG A 153 0.52 10.29 -14.66
C ARG A 153 1.20 10.27 -13.29
N ALA A 154 0.42 10.33 -12.21
CA ALA A 154 0.93 10.29 -10.84
C ALA A 154 1.66 8.98 -10.49
N TRP A 155 1.25 7.83 -11.07
CA TRP A 155 1.98 6.57 -10.93
C TRP A 155 3.28 6.55 -11.73
N ILE A 156 3.26 7.06 -12.97
CA ILE A 156 4.45 7.15 -13.83
C ILE A 156 5.49 8.07 -13.19
N GLU A 157 5.08 9.26 -12.76
CA GLU A 157 5.97 10.25 -12.13
C GLU A 157 6.69 9.69 -10.91
N ARG A 158 5.95 9.01 -10.01
CA ARG A 158 6.54 8.36 -8.84
C ARG A 158 7.50 7.22 -9.20
N ALA A 159 7.19 6.45 -10.24
CA ALA A 159 8.09 5.39 -10.70
C ALA A 159 9.42 5.96 -11.22
N GLU A 160 9.35 7.04 -12.00
CA GLU A 160 10.52 7.74 -12.51
C GLU A 160 11.32 8.40 -11.39
N GLU A 161 10.67 8.89 -10.34
CA GLU A 161 11.33 9.42 -9.14
C GLU A 161 12.13 8.34 -8.39
N ASP A 162 11.56 7.15 -8.21
CA ASP A 162 12.30 6.02 -7.65
C ASP A 162 13.49 5.63 -8.53
N TYR A 163 13.29 5.56 -9.85
CA TYR A 163 14.39 5.23 -10.77
C TYR A 163 15.54 6.24 -10.66
N ARG A 164 15.24 7.54 -10.70
CA ARG A 164 16.24 8.60 -10.53
C ARG A 164 16.95 8.52 -9.17
N THR A 165 16.23 8.20 -8.10
CA THR A 165 16.82 8.03 -6.77
C THR A 165 17.81 6.86 -6.74
N ALA A 166 17.45 5.72 -7.34
CA ALA A 166 18.34 4.57 -7.47
C ALA A 166 19.59 4.90 -8.31
N GLU A 167 19.41 5.62 -9.43
CA GLU A 167 20.49 6.06 -10.31
C GLU A 167 21.48 6.99 -9.61
N LEU A 168 20.97 8.01 -8.90
CA LEU A 168 21.79 8.93 -8.13
C LEU A 168 22.57 8.22 -7.02
N SER A 169 21.94 7.27 -6.32
CA SER A 169 22.62 6.47 -5.29
C SER A 169 23.69 5.57 -5.89
N MET A 170 23.46 4.98 -7.07
CA MET A 170 24.45 4.17 -7.78
C MET A 170 25.66 5.00 -8.22
N ALA A 171 25.45 6.26 -8.61
CA ALA A 171 26.50 7.17 -9.06
C ALA A 171 27.26 7.87 -7.91
N ALA A 172 26.83 7.71 -6.66
CA ALA A 172 27.45 8.34 -5.51
C ALA A 172 28.84 7.75 -5.21
N THR A 173 29.71 8.54 -4.57
CA THR A 173 31.03 8.07 -4.10
C THR A 173 30.91 6.94 -3.08
N ASP A 174 29.87 6.99 -2.24
CA ASP A 174 29.50 5.94 -1.28
C ASP A 174 28.07 5.49 -1.57
N PRO A 175 27.86 4.51 -2.48
CA PRO A 175 26.54 4.04 -2.84
C PRO A 175 25.82 3.42 -1.64
N GLY A 176 24.49 3.53 -1.61
CA GLY A 176 23.65 2.88 -0.60
C GLY A 176 22.95 1.64 -1.15
N PRO A 177 23.52 0.42 -1.05
CA PRO A 177 22.94 -0.79 -1.65
C PRO A 177 21.47 -1.04 -1.28
N GLY A 178 21.12 -0.83 0.00
CA GLY A 178 19.74 -0.97 0.46
C GLY A 178 18.79 0.01 -0.23
N ALA A 179 19.16 1.29 -0.30
CA ALA A 179 18.36 2.32 -0.96
C ALA A 179 18.20 2.02 -2.46
N ILE A 180 19.27 1.61 -3.15
CA ILE A 180 19.23 1.21 -4.56
C ILE A 180 18.23 0.06 -4.75
N CYS A 181 18.33 -1.01 -3.97
CA CYS A 181 17.42 -2.16 -4.07
C CYS A 181 15.96 -1.78 -3.78
N PHE A 182 15.73 -0.93 -2.76
CA PHE A 182 14.40 -0.45 -2.40
C PHE A 182 13.75 0.33 -3.54
N HIS A 183 14.46 1.33 -4.08
CA HIS A 183 13.93 2.18 -5.14
C HIS A 183 13.85 1.45 -6.50
N ALA A 184 14.77 0.51 -6.79
CA ALA A 184 14.68 -0.34 -7.96
C ALA A 184 13.40 -1.20 -7.96
N HIS A 185 13.07 -1.82 -6.82
CA HIS A 185 11.81 -2.55 -6.64
C HIS A 185 10.60 -1.63 -6.78
N ALA A 186 10.64 -0.47 -6.10
CA ALA A 186 9.54 0.49 -6.08
C ALA A 186 9.22 1.06 -7.48
N CYS A 187 10.25 1.32 -8.31
CA CYS A 187 10.08 1.70 -9.72
C CYS A 187 9.30 0.64 -10.50
N ALA A 188 9.72 -0.63 -10.43
CA ALA A 188 9.06 -1.73 -11.11
C ALA A 188 7.61 -1.92 -10.66
N GLU A 189 7.36 -1.87 -9.35
CA GLU A 189 6.02 -1.97 -8.76
C GLU A 189 5.09 -0.89 -9.34
N LYS A 190 5.55 0.37 -9.33
CA LYS A 190 4.75 1.52 -9.76
C LYS A 190 4.46 1.51 -11.25
N LEU A 191 5.40 1.08 -12.11
CA LEU A 191 5.16 0.90 -13.55
C LEU A 191 4.14 -0.21 -13.84
N LEU A 192 4.23 -1.34 -13.13
CA LEU A 192 3.24 -2.41 -13.25
C LEU A 192 1.84 -1.94 -12.81
N LYS A 193 1.75 -1.11 -11.77
CA LYS A 193 0.49 -0.49 -11.33
C LYS A 193 -0.02 0.54 -12.34
N ALA A 194 0.85 1.36 -12.93
CA ALA A 194 0.51 2.29 -13.99
C ALA A 194 -0.13 1.58 -15.20
N LEU A 195 0.37 0.41 -15.59
CA LEU A 195 -0.24 -0.41 -16.65
C LEU A 195 -1.65 -0.92 -16.31
N ILE A 196 -1.93 -1.22 -15.03
CA ILE A 196 -3.27 -1.60 -14.58
C ILE A 196 -4.21 -0.40 -14.70
N VAL A 197 -3.75 0.77 -14.25
CA VAL A 197 -4.50 2.04 -14.36
C VAL A 197 -4.80 2.40 -15.81
N ARG A 198 -3.82 2.24 -16.72
CA ARG A 198 -4.02 2.49 -18.17
C ARG A 198 -5.15 1.65 -18.78
N ARG A 199 -5.45 0.48 -18.21
CA ARG A 199 -6.56 -0.40 -18.64
C ARG A 199 -7.87 -0.08 -17.93
N GLY A 200 -7.97 1.06 -17.24
CA GLY A 200 -9.17 1.51 -16.53
C GLY A 200 -9.48 0.73 -15.24
N ARG A 201 -8.47 0.09 -14.64
CA ARG A 201 -8.62 -0.73 -13.43
C ARG A 201 -7.83 -0.14 -12.26
N HIS A 202 -8.36 -0.28 -11.05
CA HIS A 202 -7.64 0.11 -9.85
C HIS A 202 -6.55 -0.94 -9.51
N PRO A 203 -5.29 -0.55 -9.27
CA PRO A 203 -4.25 -1.48 -8.89
C PRO A 203 -4.49 -2.02 -7.47
N PRO A 204 -4.23 -3.30 -7.19
CA PRO A 204 -4.38 -3.84 -5.85
C PRO A 204 -3.37 -3.24 -4.86
N ARG A 205 -3.74 -3.17 -3.59
CA ARG A 205 -2.88 -2.74 -2.48
C ARG A 205 -1.90 -3.85 -2.06
N THR A 206 -0.96 -4.14 -2.95
CA THR A 206 0.16 -5.07 -2.71
C THR A 206 1.45 -4.47 -3.27
N HIS A 207 2.57 -4.81 -2.65
CA HIS A 207 3.91 -4.48 -3.13
C HIS A 207 4.60 -5.67 -3.83
N LEU A 208 3.99 -6.86 -3.74
CA LEU A 208 4.54 -8.09 -4.28
C LEU A 208 4.47 -8.09 -5.82
N LEU A 209 5.63 -8.00 -6.49
CA LEU A 209 5.71 -8.02 -7.95
C LEU A 209 5.10 -9.29 -8.58
N PRO A 210 5.25 -10.50 -7.99
CA PRO A 210 4.60 -11.72 -8.49
C PRO A 210 3.07 -11.67 -8.47
N LYS A 211 2.46 -10.81 -7.65
CA LYS A 211 0.99 -10.59 -7.67
C LYS A 211 0.56 -9.56 -8.72
N LEU A 212 1.46 -8.68 -9.15
CA LEU A 212 1.17 -7.64 -10.14
C LEU A 212 1.37 -8.13 -11.59
N LEU A 213 2.33 -9.04 -11.83
CA LEU A 213 2.63 -9.58 -13.16
C LEU A 213 1.43 -10.31 -13.81
N PRO A 214 0.68 -11.19 -13.12
CA PRO A 214 -0.47 -11.89 -13.73
C PRO A 214 -1.61 -10.97 -14.17
N LEU A 215 -1.68 -9.76 -13.60
CA LEU A 215 -2.69 -8.74 -13.90
C LEU A 215 -2.39 -7.97 -15.20
N GLN A 216 -1.23 -8.21 -15.81
CA GLN A 216 -0.80 -7.53 -17.02
C GLN A 216 -1.35 -8.17 -18.29
N GLY A 217 -1.22 -7.46 -19.42
CA GLY A 217 -1.54 -8.01 -20.73
C GLY A 217 -0.60 -9.16 -21.12
N PRO A 218 -0.99 -10.01 -22.10
CA PRO A 218 -0.25 -11.22 -22.46
C PRO A 218 1.23 -11.01 -22.76
N SER A 219 1.59 -9.93 -23.46
CA SER A 219 2.98 -9.62 -23.81
C SER A 219 3.84 -9.37 -22.57
N VAL A 220 3.34 -8.59 -21.61
CA VAL A 220 4.08 -8.24 -20.39
C VAL A 220 4.19 -9.42 -19.43
N ARG A 221 3.09 -10.14 -19.19
CA ARG A 221 3.07 -11.23 -18.20
C ARG A 221 3.81 -12.49 -18.64
N ALA A 222 4.06 -12.66 -19.94
CA ALA A 222 4.79 -13.80 -20.51
C ALA A 222 6.25 -13.47 -20.86
N ASP A 223 6.66 -12.21 -20.71
CA ASP A 223 8.03 -11.78 -21.00
C ASP A 223 9.00 -12.35 -19.96
N LYS A 224 9.91 -13.20 -20.42
CA LYS A 224 10.87 -13.90 -19.56
C LYS A 224 11.84 -12.94 -18.86
N ALA A 225 12.22 -11.85 -19.52
CA ALA A 225 13.16 -10.88 -18.96
C ALA A 225 12.48 -10.07 -17.85
N LEU A 226 11.23 -9.64 -18.05
CA LEU A 226 10.44 -8.99 -17.01
C LEU A 226 10.19 -9.89 -15.80
N ILE A 227 9.86 -11.17 -16.04
CA ILE A 227 9.67 -12.15 -14.97
C ILE A 227 10.95 -12.31 -14.15
N ALA A 228 12.10 -12.48 -14.81
CA ALA A 228 13.39 -12.63 -14.14
C ALA A 228 13.78 -11.37 -13.35
N ALA A 229 13.62 -10.19 -13.95
CA ALA A 229 13.87 -8.91 -13.29
C ALA A 229 12.99 -8.72 -12.04
N CYS A 230 11.68 -8.97 -12.16
CA CYS A 230 10.76 -8.87 -11.02
C CYS A 230 11.09 -9.88 -9.91
N ALA A 231 11.47 -11.11 -10.27
CA ALA A 231 11.87 -12.12 -9.28
C ALA A 231 13.13 -11.72 -8.51
N LEU A 232 14.13 -11.15 -9.21
CA LEU A 232 15.34 -10.63 -8.58
C LEU A 232 15.03 -9.47 -7.63
N LEU A 233 14.25 -8.49 -8.09
CA LEU A 233 13.86 -7.32 -7.29
C LEU A 233 13.07 -7.74 -6.05
N GLU A 234 12.11 -8.66 -6.20
CA GLU A 234 11.31 -9.18 -5.08
C GLU A 234 12.19 -9.90 -4.05
N GLY A 235 13.15 -10.70 -4.51
CA GLY A 235 14.07 -11.43 -3.62
C GLY A 235 15.02 -10.54 -2.81
N LEU A 236 15.35 -9.35 -3.32
CA LEU A 236 16.23 -8.38 -2.63
C LEU A 236 15.46 -7.38 -1.75
N TYR A 237 14.13 -7.33 -1.88
CA TYR A 237 13.30 -6.35 -1.18
C TYR A 237 13.28 -6.49 0.35
N PRO A 238 13.31 -7.70 0.95
CA PRO A 238 13.44 -7.84 2.40
C PRO A 238 14.76 -7.26 2.93
N SER A 239 15.88 -7.57 2.26
CA SER A 239 17.22 -7.09 2.61
C SER A 239 17.38 -5.56 2.51
N SER A 240 16.54 -4.89 1.72
CA SER A 240 16.54 -3.43 1.67
C SER A 240 15.74 -2.75 2.79
N ARG A 241 15.01 -3.52 3.60
CA ARG A 241 14.03 -3.01 4.57
C ARG A 241 14.28 -3.43 6.01
N TYR A 242 14.74 -4.66 6.22
CA TYR A 242 14.70 -5.30 7.53
C TYR A 242 16.12 -5.61 8.04
N PRO A 243 16.44 -5.28 9.30
CA PRO A 243 17.77 -5.50 9.87
C PRO A 243 18.07 -6.99 10.13
N GLU A 244 17.06 -7.85 10.14
CA GLU A 244 17.22 -9.30 10.25
C GLU A 244 17.86 -9.92 9.00
N GLU A 245 17.79 -9.21 7.87
CA GLU A 245 18.42 -9.61 6.62
C GLU A 245 19.78 -8.92 6.44
N PRO A 246 20.77 -9.59 5.84
CA PRO A 246 22.03 -8.93 5.53
C PRO A 246 21.80 -7.81 4.52
N LEU A 247 22.50 -6.68 4.71
CA LEU A 247 22.47 -5.59 3.73
C LEU A 247 22.89 -6.10 2.34
N PRO A 248 22.22 -5.64 1.26
CA PRO A 248 22.61 -6.03 -0.08
C PRO A 248 24.06 -5.65 -0.36
N THR A 249 24.77 -6.52 -1.08
CA THR A 249 26.08 -6.19 -1.63
C THR A 249 25.94 -5.18 -2.78
N LEU A 250 27.04 -4.49 -3.13
CA LEU A 250 27.06 -3.59 -4.28
C LEU A 250 26.76 -4.30 -5.61
N ASP A 251 27.15 -5.58 -5.75
CA ASP A 251 26.81 -6.38 -6.94
C ASP A 251 25.30 -6.64 -7.02
N GLN A 252 24.67 -7.03 -5.90
CA GLN A 252 23.21 -7.20 -5.84
C GLN A 252 22.49 -5.88 -6.15
N ALA A 253 22.96 -4.77 -5.60
CA ALA A 253 22.40 -3.45 -5.88
C ALA A 253 22.55 -3.06 -7.37
N ARG A 254 23.70 -3.35 -7.99
CA ARG A 254 23.90 -3.14 -9.43
C ARG A 254 22.90 -3.94 -10.26
N ARG A 255 22.76 -5.24 -9.96
CA ARG A 255 21.80 -6.12 -10.65
C ARG A 255 20.35 -5.71 -10.43
N ALA A 256 20.02 -5.18 -9.26
CA ALA A 256 18.70 -4.59 -8.97
C ALA A 256 18.47 -3.35 -9.84
N PHE A 257 19.45 -2.45 -9.91
CA PHE A 257 19.35 -1.26 -10.78
C PHE A 257 19.21 -1.63 -12.26
N GLU A 258 20.03 -2.55 -12.77
CA GLU A 258 19.92 -3.09 -14.14
C GLU A 258 18.54 -3.71 -14.41
N SER A 259 17.98 -4.43 -13.42
CA SER A 259 16.63 -5.01 -13.51
C SER A 259 15.56 -3.92 -13.56
N ALA A 260 15.70 -2.85 -12.78
CA ALA A 260 14.80 -1.70 -12.84
C ALA A 260 14.90 -0.94 -14.17
N THR A 261 16.11 -0.76 -14.72
CA THR A 261 16.33 -0.19 -16.06
C THR A 261 15.61 -1.03 -17.13
N LEU A 262 15.79 -2.35 -17.11
CA LEU A 262 15.10 -3.25 -18.04
C LEU A 262 13.57 -3.14 -17.93
N VAL A 263 13.03 -3.14 -16.71
CA VAL A 263 11.58 -2.98 -16.49
C VAL A 263 11.11 -1.62 -17.01
N ARG A 264 11.86 -0.56 -16.73
CA ARG A 264 11.54 0.79 -17.18
C ARG A 264 11.52 0.89 -18.70
N ASP A 265 12.56 0.41 -19.37
CA ASP A 265 12.67 0.50 -20.83
C ASP A 265 11.56 -0.28 -21.55
N LEU A 266 11.13 -1.41 -20.98
CA LEU A 266 10.03 -2.21 -21.53
C LEU A 266 8.65 -1.64 -21.21
N LEU A 267 8.43 -1.10 -20.00
CA LEU A 267 7.08 -0.71 -19.55
C LEU A 267 6.76 0.77 -19.74
N LEU A 268 7.74 1.67 -19.65
CA LEU A 268 7.52 3.11 -19.76
C LEU A 268 6.90 3.52 -21.11
N PRO A 269 7.34 3.00 -22.27
CA PRO A 269 6.67 3.27 -23.55
C PRO A 269 5.22 2.78 -23.56
N LEU A 270 4.95 1.67 -22.86
CA LEU A 270 3.62 1.09 -22.75
C LEU A 270 2.71 1.83 -21.76
N VAL A 271 3.17 2.84 -21.04
CA VAL A 271 2.31 3.71 -20.22
C VAL A 271 2.29 5.15 -20.75
N SER A 272 3.29 5.52 -21.54
CA SER A 272 3.48 6.86 -22.11
C SER A 272 2.95 7.00 -23.54
N ALA A 273 2.74 5.89 -24.26
CA ALA A 273 2.05 5.90 -25.55
C ALA A 273 0.57 6.26 -25.33
N ILE A 274 0.29 7.56 -25.46
CA ILE A 274 -1.00 8.23 -25.32
C ILE A 274 -1.39 8.81 -26.67
#